data_AF-E2SPX5-F1
#
_entry.id   AF-E2SPX5-F1
#
_cell.length_a   1.000
_cell.length_b   1.000
_cell.length_c   1.000
_cell.angle_alpha   90.00
_cell.angle_beta   90.00
_cell.angle_gamma   90.00
#
_symmetry.space_group_name_H-M   'P 1'
#
loop_
_entity.id
_entity.type
_entity.pdbx_description
1 polymer ?
#
loop_
_entity_poly.entity_id
_entity_poly.type
_entity_poly.pdbx_seq_one_letter_code
_entity_poly.pdbx_strand_id
1 'polypeptide(L)'
;MKFISGCLRQHYQKNVIILIDEYDVPLQSAYLNGYYNEMVDFLSNVFSAALKTNDALEKGILTGCLRIAKESTPQAGFSLFTGLNNFNVYSISDRQSSLYFGFTPEETTHLLKEYELSAYEHVVQE
;
A
#
# COMPACT_ATOMS: atom_id res chain seq x y z
N MET A 1 -8.42 10.78 12.46
CA MET A 1 -8.19 11.15 11.05
C MET A 1 -9.22 12.14 10.51
N LYS A 2 -10.54 11.92 10.61
CA LYS A 2 -11.57 12.86 10.09
C LYS A 2 -11.38 14.33 10.45
N PHE A 3 -11.05 14.62 11.71
CA PHE A 3 -10.83 15.99 12.17
C PHE A 3 -9.72 16.68 11.38
N ILE A 4 -8.54 16.06 11.30
CA ILE A 4 -7.38 16.60 10.57
C ILE A 4 -7.71 16.74 9.08
N SER A 5 -8.32 15.72 8.46
CA SER A 5 -8.74 15.78 7.06
C SER A 5 -9.74 16.91 6.81
N GLY A 6 -10.69 17.13 7.74
CA GLY A 6 -11.66 18.22 7.68
C GLY A 6 -11.01 19.60 7.77
N CYS A 7 -10.06 19.78 8.70
CA CYS A 7 -9.29 21.02 8.82
C CYS A 7 -8.48 21.32 7.55
N LEU A 8 -7.79 20.31 6.99
CA LEU A 8 -7.03 20.44 5.76
C LEU A 8 -7.95 20.78 4.57
N ARG A 9 -9.10 20.11 4.45
CA ARG A 9 -10.09 20.42 3.42
C ARG A 9 -10.63 21.83 3.56
N GLN A 10 -10.92 22.29 4.77
CA GLN A 10 -11.42 23.65 5.01
C GLN A 10 -10.37 24.70 4.65
N HIS A 11 -9.11 24.47 5.00
CA HIS A 11 -8.03 25.42 4.75
C HIS A 11 -7.62 25.48 3.27
N TYR A 12 -7.42 24.33 2.64
CA TYR A 12 -6.92 24.23 1.26
C TYR A 12 -8.04 24.14 0.21
N GLN A 13 -9.31 24.05 0.63
CA GLN A 13 -10.49 23.93 -0.22
C GLN A 13 -10.41 22.74 -1.20
N LYS A 14 -9.69 21.69 -0.81
CA LYS A 14 -9.47 20.47 -1.59
C LYS A 14 -9.65 19.26 -0.70
N ASN A 15 -10.18 18.18 -1.26
CA ASN A 15 -10.18 16.89 -0.58
C ASN A 15 -8.73 16.41 -0.37
N VAL A 16 -8.52 15.64 0.68
CA VAL A 16 -7.22 15.21 1.19
C VAL A 16 -6.86 13.86 0.60
N ILE A 17 -5.58 13.66 0.27
CA ILE A 17 -5.03 12.34 0.00
C ILE A 17 -4.35 11.85 1.28
N ILE A 18 -4.69 10.65 1.74
CA ILE A 18 -4.06 10.01 2.90
C ILE A 18 -3.11 8.94 2.40
N LEU A 19 -1.82 9.07 2.75
CA LEU A 19 -0.79 8.08 2.48
C LEU A 19 -0.46 7.38 3.81
N ILE A 20 -0.57 6.06 3.84
CA ILE A 20 -0.25 5.23 5.01
C ILE A 20 0.84 4.28 4.58
N ASP A 21 2.05 4.53 5.05
CA ASP A 21 3.18 3.67 4.77
C ASP A 21 3.35 2.59 5.84
N GLU A 22 3.94 1.47 5.44
CA GLU A 22 4.31 0.33 6.29
C GLU A 22 3.19 -0.12 7.25
N TYR A 23 1.95 -0.19 6.74
CA TYR A 23 0.79 -0.56 7.57
C TYR A 23 0.92 -1.97 8.20
N ASP A 24 1.78 -2.80 7.63
CA ASP A 24 2.04 -4.18 7.98
C ASP A 24 3.11 -4.37 9.06
N VAL A 25 3.98 -3.38 9.30
CA VAL A 25 4.98 -3.40 10.39
C VAL A 25 4.34 -3.59 11.78
N PRO A 26 3.29 -2.84 12.18
CA PRO A 26 2.65 -3.07 13.47
C PRO A 26 1.96 -4.43 13.56
N LEU A 27 1.45 -4.97 12.45
CA LEU A 27 0.86 -6.31 12.39
C LEU A 27 1.90 -7.40 12.57
N GLN A 28 3.08 -7.25 11.96
CA GLN A 28 4.21 -8.16 12.15
C GLN A 28 4.68 -8.16 13.61
N SER A 29 4.84 -6.96 14.21
CA SER A 29 5.18 -6.85 15.64
C SER A 29 4.14 -7.52 16.52
N ALA A 30 2.85 -7.30 16.24
CA ALA A 30 1.76 -7.91 17.00
C ALA A 30 1.73 -9.44 16.88
N TYR A 31 2.04 -9.97 15.70
CA TYR A 31 2.18 -11.41 15.49
C TYR A 31 3.31 -12.00 16.35
N LEU A 32 4.49 -11.37 16.35
CA LEU A 32 5.65 -11.84 17.13
C LEU A 32 5.44 -11.80 18.64
N ASN A 33 4.60 -10.88 19.11
CA ASN A 33 4.34 -10.65 20.53
C ASN A 33 2.98 -11.21 21.01
N GLY A 34 2.24 -11.92 20.14
CA GLY A 34 1.02 -12.63 20.52
C GLY A 34 -0.26 -11.80 20.69
N TYR A 35 -0.31 -10.57 20.17
CA TYR A 35 -1.49 -9.67 20.22
C TYR A 35 -2.03 -9.30 18.82
N TYR A 36 -1.90 -10.24 17.87
CA TYR A 36 -2.24 -10.00 16.47
C TYR A 36 -3.70 -9.58 16.26
N ASN A 37 -4.65 -10.23 16.93
CA ASN A 37 -6.08 -9.96 16.74
C ASN A 37 -6.46 -8.56 17.26
N GLU A 38 -5.91 -8.15 18.40
CA GLU A 38 -6.11 -6.82 18.97
C GLU A 38 -5.56 -5.73 18.05
N MET A 39 -4.40 -5.99 17.42
CA MET A 39 -3.82 -5.07 16.44
C MET A 39 -4.66 -4.98 15.16
N VAL A 40 -5.17 -6.11 14.67
CA VAL A 40 -6.11 -6.16 13.53
C VAL A 40 -7.33 -5.30 13.85
N ASP A 41 -7.97 -5.50 15.01
CA ASP A 41 -9.15 -4.72 15.41
C ASP A 41 -8.84 -3.22 15.55
N PHE A 42 -7.70 -2.88 16.13
CA PHE A 42 -7.25 -1.50 16.25
C PHE A 42 -7.08 -0.84 14.87
N LEU A 43 -6.34 -1.47 13.96
CA LEU A 43 -6.08 -0.93 12.62
C LEU A 43 -7.35 -0.89 11.77
N SER A 44 -8.22 -1.90 11.85
CA SER A 44 -9.54 -1.89 11.21
C SER A 44 -10.35 -0.66 11.59
N ASN A 45 -10.36 -0.30 12.87
CA ASN A 45 -11.06 0.91 13.35
C ASN A 45 -10.41 2.19 12.85
N VAL A 46 -9.06 2.26 12.84
CA VAL A 46 -8.31 3.40 12.29
C VAL A 46 -8.62 3.60 10.80
N PHE A 47 -8.55 2.53 10.00
CA PHE A 47 -8.81 2.57 8.56
C PHE A 47 -10.27 2.87 8.26
N SER A 48 -11.22 2.30 9.01
CA SER A 48 -12.64 2.64 8.86
C SER A 48 -12.92 4.13 9.11
N ALA A 49 -12.32 4.70 10.15
CA ALA A 49 -12.46 6.12 10.47
C ALA A 49 -11.75 7.03 9.45
N ALA A 50 -10.63 6.60 8.89
CA ALA A 50 -9.84 7.38 7.94
C ALA A 50 -10.36 7.29 6.49
N LEU A 51 -10.79 6.10 6.06
CA LEU A 51 -11.00 5.75 4.66
C LEU A 51 -12.46 5.52 4.24
N LYS A 52 -13.32 5.04 5.15
CA LYS A 52 -14.70 4.70 4.81
C LYS A 52 -15.67 5.86 4.98
N THR A 53 -15.55 6.58 6.09
CA THR A 53 -16.56 7.55 6.54
C THR A 53 -16.04 9.00 6.55
N ASN A 54 -15.09 9.31 5.67
CA ASN A 54 -14.38 10.58 5.65
C ASN A 54 -14.71 11.38 4.38
N ASP A 55 -15.70 12.27 4.47
CA ASP A 55 -16.12 13.12 3.34
C ASP A 55 -15.04 14.08 2.86
N ALA A 56 -13.99 14.29 3.65
CA ALA A 56 -12.84 15.09 3.27
C ALA A 56 -11.78 14.30 2.50
N LEU A 57 -11.94 12.98 2.32
CA LEU A 57 -10.99 12.12 1.63
C LEU A 57 -11.25 12.11 0.13
N GLU A 58 -10.21 12.36 -0.65
CA GLU A 58 -10.18 12.13 -2.09
C GLU A 58 -9.75 10.69 -2.39
N LYS A 59 -8.64 10.26 -1.79
CA LYS A 59 -8.02 8.97 -2.02
C LYS A 59 -7.16 8.54 -0.84
N GLY A 60 -7.24 7.27 -0.47
CA GLY A 60 -6.31 6.62 0.45
C GLY A 60 -5.35 5.72 -0.32
N ILE A 61 -4.07 5.78 0.01
CA ILE A 61 -3.05 4.87 -0.50
C ILE A 61 -2.38 4.22 0.70
N LEU A 62 -2.34 2.90 0.71
CA LEU A 62 -1.64 2.14 1.73
C LEU A 62 -0.51 1.38 1.06
N THR A 63 0.67 1.44 1.67
CA THR A 63 1.86 0.71 1.22
C THR A 63 2.34 -0.20 2.35
N GLY A 64 2.83 -1.37 1.95
CA GLY A 64 3.32 -2.40 2.86
C GLY A 64 3.94 -3.53 2.06
N CYS A 65 4.83 -4.30 2.68
CA CYS A 65 5.54 -5.39 2.03
C CYS A 65 4.72 -6.69 2.10
N LEU A 66 4.07 -6.93 3.23
CA LEU A 66 3.27 -8.12 3.47
C LEU A 66 1.93 -8.01 2.73
N ARG A 67 1.57 -9.05 1.98
CA ARG A 67 0.28 -9.16 1.28
C ARG A 67 -0.86 -9.57 2.22
N ILE A 68 -1.04 -8.82 3.32
CA ILE A 68 -2.10 -9.05 4.30
C ILE A 68 -3.48 -8.85 3.67
N ALA A 69 -3.59 -7.98 2.66
CA ALA A 69 -4.81 -7.69 1.91
C ALA A 69 -5.29 -8.82 0.95
N LYS A 70 -4.42 -9.75 0.55
CA LYS A 70 -4.75 -10.77 -0.48
C LYS A 70 -4.65 -12.21 0.04
N GLU A 71 -3.83 -12.52 1.05
CA GLU A 71 -3.48 -13.92 1.36
C GLU A 71 -3.45 -14.34 2.85
N SER A 72 -3.61 -13.47 3.85
CA SER A 72 -3.33 -13.89 5.25
C SER A 72 -4.59 -14.29 6.03
N THR A 73 -4.86 -15.60 5.96
CA THR A 73 -5.83 -16.41 6.73
C THR A 73 -7.31 -16.06 6.49
N PRO A 74 -8.23 -17.03 6.26
CA PRO A 74 -9.65 -16.78 5.97
C PRO A 74 -10.43 -15.91 6.99
N GLN A 75 -9.80 -15.52 8.10
CA GLN A 75 -10.41 -14.79 9.20
C GLN A 75 -9.80 -13.40 9.47
N ALA A 76 -8.57 -13.11 9.04
CA ALA A 76 -7.85 -11.89 9.48
C ALA A 76 -7.69 -10.80 8.40
N GLY A 77 -7.21 -11.15 7.20
CA GLY A 77 -7.03 -10.19 6.12
C GLY A 77 -8.34 -9.57 5.61
N PHE A 78 -9.44 -10.30 5.73
CA PHE A 78 -10.77 -9.81 5.37
C PHE A 78 -11.22 -8.69 6.32
N SER A 79 -11.00 -8.84 7.64
CA SER A 79 -11.44 -7.89 8.66
C SER A 79 -10.84 -6.49 8.46
N LEU A 80 -9.52 -6.41 8.23
CA LEU A 80 -8.77 -5.16 8.06
C LEU A 80 -9.33 -4.20 6.99
N PHE A 81 -9.86 -4.76 5.91
CA PHE A 81 -10.33 -3.99 4.76
C PHE A 81 -11.83 -4.16 4.49
N THR A 82 -12.55 -4.88 5.35
CA THR A 82 -13.99 -5.09 5.19
C THR A 82 -14.76 -3.77 5.13
N GLY A 83 -15.55 -3.61 4.07
CA GLY A 83 -16.40 -2.45 3.87
C GLY A 83 -15.71 -1.24 3.21
N LEU A 84 -14.51 -1.40 2.67
CA LEU A 84 -13.95 -0.46 1.69
C LEU A 84 -14.54 -0.76 0.32
N ASN A 85 -15.45 0.11 -0.14
CA ASN A 85 -16.22 -0.13 -1.38
C ASN A 85 -15.42 0.06 -2.68
N ASN A 86 -14.23 0.69 -2.61
CA ASN A 86 -13.39 1.02 -3.78
C ASN A 86 -11.92 0.62 -3.53
N PHE A 87 -11.69 -0.64 -3.13
CA PHE A 87 -10.37 -1.14 -2.77
C PHE A 87 -9.69 -1.85 -3.94
N ASN A 88 -8.58 -1.28 -4.41
CA ASN A 88 -7.72 -1.88 -5.44
C ASN A 88 -6.37 -2.25 -4.81
N VAL A 89 -5.89 -3.46 -5.12
CA VAL A 89 -4.57 -3.95 -4.67
C VAL A 89 -3.65 -4.06 -5.87
N TYR A 90 -2.53 -3.35 -5.82
CA TYR A 90 -1.47 -3.41 -6.83
C TYR A 90 -0.26 -4.11 -6.23
N SER A 91 0.23 -5.14 -6.91
CA SER A 91 1.42 -5.90 -6.51
C SER A 91 2.55 -5.67 -7.52
N ILE A 92 3.80 -5.73 -7.06
CA ILE A 92 4.96 -5.67 -7.96
C ILE A 92 4.94 -6.77 -9.05
N SER A 93 4.33 -7.92 -8.74
CA SER A 93 4.18 -9.05 -9.67
C SER A 93 2.96 -8.95 -10.58
N ASP A 94 2.06 -7.98 -10.37
CA ASP A 94 0.88 -7.82 -11.22
C ASP A 94 1.29 -7.11 -12.52
N ARG A 95 0.99 -7.71 -13.68
CA ARG A 95 1.37 -7.18 -15.01
C ARG A 95 0.90 -5.75 -15.27
N GLN A 96 -0.20 -5.33 -14.65
CA GLN A 96 -0.74 -3.97 -14.80
C GLN A 96 0.13 -2.92 -14.09
N SER A 97 0.87 -3.32 -13.07
CA SER A 97 1.72 -2.44 -12.28
C SER A 97 3.21 -2.68 -12.45
N SER A 98 3.61 -3.80 -13.08
CA SER A 98 5.02 -4.16 -13.30
C SER A 98 5.82 -3.12 -14.08
N LEU A 99 5.18 -2.37 -14.98
CA LEU A 99 5.83 -1.30 -15.76
C LEU A 99 6.11 -0.02 -14.95
N TYR A 100 5.55 0.10 -13.75
CA TYR A 100 5.67 1.29 -12.91
C TYR A 100 6.53 1.06 -11.66
N PHE A 101 7.10 -0.14 -11.51
CA PHE A 101 7.94 -0.52 -10.37
C PHE A 101 9.33 -0.94 -10.85
N GLY A 102 10.36 -0.57 -10.09
CA GLY A 102 11.75 -0.89 -10.43
C GLY A 102 12.32 0.07 -11.47
N PHE A 103 13.13 -0.46 -12.38
CA PHE A 103 13.80 0.29 -13.45
C PHE A 103 13.08 0.07 -14.77
N THR A 104 13.08 1.08 -15.63
CA THR A 104 12.66 0.89 -17.02
C THR A 104 13.67 0.01 -17.77
N PRO A 105 13.30 -0.57 -18.93
CA PRO A 105 14.25 -1.28 -19.77
C PRO A 105 15.48 -0.42 -20.12
N GLU A 106 15.29 0.88 -20.40
CA GLU A 106 16.37 1.81 -20.72
C GLU A 106 17.30 2.06 -19.53
N GLU A 107 16.74 2.27 -18.34
CA GLU A 107 17.52 2.42 -17.10
C GLU A 107 18.31 1.14 -16.80
N THR A 108 17.70 -0.03 -17.03
CA THR A 108 18.34 -1.33 -16.85
C THR A 108 19.50 -1.52 -17.84
N THR A 109 19.30 -1.20 -19.12
CA THR A 109 20.37 -1.23 -20.13
C THR A 109 21.49 -0.26 -19.80
N HIS A 110 21.18 0.94 -19.30
CA HIS A 110 22.19 1.90 -18.89
C HIS A 110 23.04 1.37 -17.73
N LEU A 111 22.41 0.80 -16.70
CA LEU A 111 23.09 0.17 -15.58
C LEU A 111 23.98 -0.99 -16.04
N LEU A 112 23.48 -1.88 -16.90
CA LEU A 112 24.29 -2.99 -17.43
C LEU A 112 25.55 -2.48 -18.14
N LYS A 113 25.46 -1.40 -18.90
CA LYS A 113 26.61 -0.82 -19.58
C LYS A 113 27.62 -0.20 -18.61
N GLU A 114 27.15 0.51 -17.59
CA GLU A 114 27.99 1.16 -16.58
C GLU A 114 28.84 0.15 -15.79
N TYR A 115 28.28 -1.04 -15.53
CA TYR A 115 28.96 -2.12 -14.83
C TYR A 115 29.69 -3.13 -15.75
N GLU A 116 29.87 -2.81 -17.04
CA GLU A 116 30.50 -3.69 -18.03
C GLU A 116 29.79 -5.06 -18.24
N LEU A 117 28.47 -5.10 -18.00
CA LEU A 117 27.60 -6.27 -18.09
C LEU A 117 26.68 -6.27 -19.32
N SER A 118 27.00 -5.52 -20.38
CA SER A 118 26.19 -5.44 -21.61
C SER A 118 25.90 -6.79 -22.27
N ALA A 119 26.68 -7.84 -21.99
CA ALA A 119 26.37 -9.20 -22.44
C ALA A 119 24.99 -9.71 -21.98
N TYR A 120 24.44 -9.16 -20.90
CA TYR A 120 23.13 -9.53 -20.33
C TYR A 120 21.95 -8.70 -20.86
N GLU A 121 22.17 -7.75 -21.77
CA GLU A 121 21.10 -6.89 -22.31
C GLU A 121 19.95 -7.71 -22.93
N HIS A 122 20.24 -8.87 -23.53
CA HIS A 122 19.24 -9.77 -24.11
C HIS A 122 18.27 -10.40 -23.09
N VAL A 123 18.57 -10.30 -21.79
CA VAL A 123 17.74 -10.82 -20.69
C VAL A 123 16.76 -9.76 -20.17
N VAL A 124 16.97 -8.49 -20.50
CA VAL A 124 16.08 -7.39 -20.10
C VAL A 124 14.73 -7.58 -20.79
N GLN A 125 13.66 -7.69 -20.00
CA GLN A 125 12.29 -7.88 -20.48
C GLN A 125 11.64 -6.51 -20.70
N GLU A 126 10.83 -6.39 -21.77
CA GLU A 126 9.94 -5.22 -22.02
C GLU A 126 8.80 -5.12 -20.99
#